data_AF-L8DKP1-F1
#
_entry.id   AF-L8DKP1-F1
#
_cell.length_a   1.000
_cell.length_b   1.000
_cell.length_c   1.000
_cell.angle_alpha   90.00
_cell.angle_beta   90.00
_cell.angle_gamma   90.00
#
_symmetry.space_group_name_H-M   'P 1'
#
loop_
_entity.id
_entity.type
_entity.pdbx_description
1 polymer ?
#
loop_
_entity_poly.entity_id
_entity_poly.type
_entity_poly.pdbx_seq_one_letter_code
_entity_poly.pdbx_strand_id
1 'polypeptide(L)'
;MVAALKDSLLDESKADALRVDVLALIDAEVADKKGASGLAVKGGYGAVKKVGPSYIDNAVSALWPDFVDKLDPFWQSYNAAPQGTFGDYLVANGDAASDALLSVTDARIEETDKSVVKKFYGSLRGSAKKNVTEALPRVGDLVAKHA
;
A
#
# COMPACT_ATOMS: atom_id res chain seq x y z
N MET A 1 14.00 16.42 16.17
CA MET A 1 14.08 15.74 14.87
C MET A 1 12.98 14.71 14.86
N VAL A 2 12.03 14.79 13.93
CA VAL A 2 11.17 13.64 13.64
C VAL A 2 12.14 12.56 13.15
N ALA A 3 12.12 11.36 13.73
CA ALA A 3 12.89 10.25 13.16
C ALA A 3 12.51 10.16 11.67
N ALA A 4 13.48 9.95 10.78
CA ALA A 4 13.12 9.84 9.38
C ALA A 4 12.13 8.69 9.26
N LEU A 5 11.02 8.86 8.52
CA LEU A 5 9.98 7.84 8.41
C LEU A 5 10.57 6.47 8.08
N LYS A 6 11.60 6.50 7.23
CA LYS A 6 12.42 5.36 6.82
C LYS A 6 13.10 4.66 8.00
N ASP A 7 13.68 5.40 8.95
CA ASP A 7 14.37 4.83 10.11
C ASP A 7 13.43 3.98 10.97
N SER A 8 12.15 4.37 11.07
CA SER A 8 11.18 3.63 11.88
C SER A 8 10.48 2.52 11.08
N LEU A 9 10.02 2.80 9.86
CA LEU A 9 9.27 1.84 9.04
C LEU A 9 10.15 0.79 8.35
N LEU A 10 11.47 1.00 8.30
CA LEU A 10 12.45 0.04 7.78
C LEU A 10 13.33 -0.56 8.89
N ASP A 11 12.99 -0.30 10.16
CA ASP A 11 13.65 -0.93 11.30
C ASP A 11 13.37 -2.43 11.32
N GLU A 12 14.41 -3.24 11.09
CA GLU A 12 14.31 -4.70 11.09
C GLU A 12 13.78 -5.26 12.42
N SER A 13 14.01 -4.56 13.54
CA SER A 13 13.50 -4.98 14.86
C SER A 13 11.98 -4.82 14.99
N LYS A 14 11.35 -4.02 14.11
CA LYS A 14 9.89 -3.78 14.06
C LYS A 14 9.22 -4.50 12.89
N ALA A 15 10.00 -5.10 11.98
CA ALA A 15 9.50 -5.64 10.71
C ALA A 15 8.37 -6.66 10.88
N ASP A 16 8.44 -7.54 11.88
CA ASP A 16 7.39 -8.54 12.14
C ASP A 16 6.06 -7.91 12.57
N ALA A 17 6.10 -6.95 13.50
CA ALA A 17 4.90 -6.27 13.99
C ALA A 17 4.26 -5.42 12.87
N LEU A 18 5.09 -4.70 12.11
CA LEU A 18 4.67 -3.92 10.96
C LEU A 18 4.02 -4.79 9.90
N ARG A 19 4.63 -5.93 9.58
CA ARG A 19 4.13 -6.91 8.61
C ARG A 19 2.76 -7.45 8.98
N VAL A 20 2.55 -7.79 10.26
CA VAL A 20 1.22 -8.23 10.75
C VAL A 20 0.16 -7.16 10.50
N ASP A 21 0.46 -5.89 10.80
CA ASP A 21 -0.48 -4.79 10.58
C ASP A 21 -0.73 -4.51 9.09
N VAL A 22 0.30 -4.60 8.24
CA VAL A 22 0.15 -4.42 6.78
C VAL A 22 -0.74 -5.52 6.19
N LEU A 23 -0.54 -6.77 6.59
CA LEU A 23 -1.38 -7.88 6.15
C LEU A 23 -2.83 -7.72 6.63
N ALA A 24 -3.03 -7.31 7.88
CA ALA A 24 -4.36 -7.03 8.43
C ALA A 24 -5.07 -5.88 7.70
N LEU A 25 -4.32 -4.82 7.33
CA LEU A 25 -4.84 -3.72 6.51
C LEU A 25 -5.33 -4.23 5.15
N ILE A 26 -4.49 -5.00 4.43
CA ILE A 26 -4.86 -5.55 3.11
C ILE A 26 -6.12 -6.42 3.22
N ASP A 27 -6.18 -7.28 4.25
CA ASP A 27 -7.33 -8.14 4.51
C ASP A 27 -8.61 -7.33 4.76
N ALA A 28 -8.53 -6.28 5.58
CA ALA A 28 -9.67 -5.41 5.87
C ALA A 28 -10.14 -4.64 4.63
N GLU A 29 -9.22 -4.07 3.85
CA GLU A 29 -9.54 -3.32 2.63
C GLU A 29 -10.21 -4.20 1.57
N VAL A 30 -9.76 -5.44 1.42
CA VAL A 30 -10.40 -6.41 0.53
C VAL A 30 -11.77 -6.82 1.06
N ALA A 31 -11.90 -7.09 2.36
CA ALA A 31 -13.16 -7.48 2.99
C ALA A 31 -14.25 -6.40 2.88
N ASP A 32 -13.86 -5.13 2.93
CA ASP A 32 -14.79 -4.00 2.87
C ASP A 32 -15.26 -3.65 1.45
N LYS A 33 -14.64 -4.19 0.39
CA LYS A 33 -15.07 -3.91 -0.99
C LYS A 33 -16.51 -4.38 -1.25
N LYS A 34 -17.32 -3.50 -1.85
CA LYS A 34 -18.76 -3.73 -2.14
C LYS A 34 -19.04 -3.76 -3.65
N GLY A 35 -20.22 -4.28 -4.01
CA GLY A 35 -20.68 -4.36 -5.41
C GLY A 35 -19.93 -5.39 -6.26
N ALA A 36 -20.26 -5.45 -7.55
CA ALA A 36 -19.72 -6.45 -8.48
C ALA A 36 -18.18 -6.38 -8.62
N SER A 37 -17.62 -5.17 -8.68
CA SER A 37 -16.15 -4.98 -8.69
C SER A 37 -15.51 -5.45 -7.38
N GLY A 38 -16.16 -5.23 -6.24
CA GLY A 38 -15.67 -5.74 -4.95
C GLY A 38 -15.66 -7.26 -4.86
N LEU A 39 -16.64 -7.94 -5.45
CA LEU A 39 -16.63 -9.41 -5.54
C LEU A 39 -15.44 -9.92 -6.37
N ALA A 40 -15.11 -9.24 -7.47
CA ALA A 40 -13.93 -9.59 -8.27
C ALA A 40 -12.62 -9.42 -7.50
N VAL A 41 -12.45 -8.31 -6.76
CA VAL A 41 -11.27 -8.07 -5.91
C VAL A 41 -11.14 -9.15 -4.83
N LYS A 42 -12.24 -9.45 -4.11
CA LYS A 42 -12.28 -10.51 -3.09
C LYS A 42 -11.93 -11.89 -3.67
N GLY A 43 -12.52 -12.23 -4.81
CA GLY A 43 -12.24 -13.49 -5.50
C GLY A 43 -10.79 -13.63 -5.94
N GLY A 44 -10.23 -12.58 -6.55
CA GLY A 44 -8.82 -12.54 -6.96
C GLY A 44 -7.87 -12.65 -5.77
N TYR A 45 -8.10 -11.87 -4.71
CA TYR A 45 -7.30 -11.93 -3.48
C TYR A 45 -7.36 -13.33 -2.83
N GLY A 46 -8.56 -13.92 -2.74
CA GLY A 46 -8.73 -15.27 -2.22
C GLY A 46 -8.01 -16.34 -3.06
N ALA A 47 -7.95 -16.18 -4.38
CA ALA A 47 -7.18 -17.06 -5.25
C ALA A 47 -5.67 -16.90 -5.03
N VAL A 48 -5.16 -15.67 -4.86
CA VAL A 48 -3.75 -15.40 -4.55
C VAL A 48 -3.37 -16.02 -3.21
N LYS A 49 -4.21 -15.89 -2.16
CA LYS A 49 -3.98 -16.55 -0.87
C LYS A 49 -3.82 -18.07 -0.97
N LYS A 50 -4.47 -18.72 -1.94
CA LYS A 50 -4.36 -20.17 -2.18
C LYS A 50 -3.06 -20.60 -2.86
N VAL A 51 -2.34 -19.68 -3.51
CA VAL A 51 -1.02 -19.96 -4.12
C VAL A 51 -0.01 -20.34 -3.04
N GLY A 52 -0.11 -19.73 -1.86
CA GLY A 52 0.65 -20.11 -0.69
C GLY A 52 0.59 -19.03 0.40
N PRO A 53 0.79 -19.42 1.67
CA PRO A 53 0.68 -18.51 2.81
C PRO A 53 1.69 -17.34 2.75
N SER A 54 2.85 -17.56 2.13
CA SER A 54 3.92 -16.58 2.04
C SER A 54 3.88 -15.68 0.80
N TYR A 55 2.95 -15.87 -0.14
CA TYR A 55 3.01 -15.13 -1.41
C TYR A 55 2.78 -13.62 -1.23
N ILE A 56 1.69 -13.26 -0.54
CA ILE A 56 1.37 -11.86 -0.23
C ILE A 56 2.41 -11.28 0.71
N ASP A 57 2.83 -12.07 1.69
CA ASP A 57 3.86 -11.71 2.65
C ASP A 57 5.19 -11.33 1.99
N ASN A 58 5.67 -12.16 1.06
CA ASN A 58 6.86 -11.89 0.26
C ASN A 58 6.68 -10.66 -0.65
N ALA A 59 5.50 -10.48 -1.23
CA ALA A 59 5.21 -9.30 -2.05
C ALA A 59 5.26 -8.00 -1.21
N VAL A 60 4.65 -8.01 -0.02
CA VAL A 60 4.75 -6.90 0.94
C VAL A 60 6.21 -6.65 1.29
N SER A 61 6.96 -7.69 1.67
CA SER A 61 8.41 -7.59 1.94
C SER A 61 9.18 -6.86 0.86
N ALA A 62 8.93 -7.23 -0.39
CA ALA A 62 9.74 -6.83 -1.52
C ALA A 62 9.36 -5.45 -2.07
N LEU A 63 8.21 -4.90 -1.69
CA LEU A 63 7.71 -3.61 -2.16
C LEU A 63 7.69 -2.56 -1.04
N TRP A 64 7.73 -2.99 0.22
CA TRP A 64 7.60 -2.11 1.37
C TRP A 64 8.61 -0.96 1.40
N PRO A 65 9.92 -1.17 1.17
CA PRO A 65 10.88 -0.07 1.15
C PRO A 65 10.52 1.02 0.13
N ASP A 66 10.11 0.63 -1.07
CA ASP A 66 9.72 1.55 -2.13
C ASP A 66 8.42 2.30 -1.77
N PHE A 67 7.47 1.65 -1.09
CA PHE A 67 6.27 2.33 -0.57
C PHE A 67 6.61 3.37 0.50
N VAL A 68 7.51 3.05 1.43
CA VAL A 68 7.98 3.99 2.46
C VAL A 68 8.66 5.19 1.81
N ASP A 69 9.48 4.96 0.78
CA ASP A 69 10.11 6.02 0.00
C ASP A 69 9.10 6.96 -0.66
N LYS A 70 7.96 6.44 -1.13
CA LYS A 70 6.88 7.26 -1.71
C LYS A 70 6.04 7.98 -0.67
N LEU A 71 5.93 7.45 0.55
CA LEU A 71 5.18 8.06 1.65
C LEU A 71 5.97 9.16 2.38
N ASP A 72 7.30 9.07 2.40
CA ASP A 72 8.17 9.97 3.15
C ASP A 72 7.96 11.46 2.81
N PRO A 73 7.81 11.89 1.53
CA PRO A 73 7.52 13.30 1.23
C PRO A 73 6.17 13.79 1.78
N PHE A 74 5.15 12.92 1.81
CA PHE A 74 3.84 13.25 2.38
C PHE A 74 3.95 13.38 3.91
N TRP A 75 4.69 12.47 4.55
CA TRP A 75 4.95 12.51 5.99
C TRP A 75 5.69 13.77 6.42
N GLN A 76 6.75 14.14 5.69
CA GLN A 76 7.50 15.37 5.95
C GLN A 76 6.61 16.61 5.80
N SER A 77 5.81 16.67 4.74
CA SER A 77 4.88 17.78 4.48
C SER A 77 3.81 17.89 5.58
N TYR A 78 3.26 16.77 6.02
CA TYR A 78 2.31 16.71 7.15
C TYR A 78 2.95 17.24 8.44
N ASN A 79 4.16 16.78 8.78
CA ASN A 79 4.85 17.19 10.01
C ASN A 79 5.32 18.65 10.00
N ALA A 80 5.48 19.28 8.84
CA ALA A 80 5.81 20.70 8.74
C ALA A 80 4.65 21.60 9.19
N ALA A 81 3.40 21.14 9.05
CA ALA A 81 2.20 21.88 9.46
C ALA A 81 1.05 20.90 9.80
N PRO A 82 1.13 20.18 10.93
CA PRO A 82 0.20 19.09 11.23
C PRO A 82 -1.21 19.62 11.48
N GLN A 83 -2.17 19.07 10.74
CA GLN A 83 -3.61 19.28 10.93
C GLN A 83 -4.33 17.95 10.76
N GLY A 84 -5.17 17.57 11.73
CA GLY A 84 -5.79 16.26 11.75
C GLY A 84 -4.78 15.11 11.86
N THR A 85 -5.19 13.92 11.43
CA THR A 85 -4.33 12.74 11.36
C THR A 85 -3.53 12.72 10.05
N PHE A 86 -2.48 11.89 9.98
CA PHE A 86 -1.80 11.65 8.71
C PHE A 86 -2.72 10.99 7.67
N GLY A 87 -3.69 10.16 8.11
CA GLY A 87 -4.76 9.64 7.25
C GLY A 87 -5.59 10.76 6.61
N ASP A 88 -6.01 11.75 7.38
CA ASP A 88 -6.75 12.92 6.87
C ASP A 88 -5.91 13.68 5.83
N TYR A 89 -4.61 13.84 6.08
CA TYR A 89 -3.69 14.47 5.15
C TYR A 89 -3.56 13.69 3.83
N LEU A 90 -3.42 12.37 3.89
CA LEU A 90 -3.36 11.53 2.69
C LEU A 90 -4.68 11.60 1.90
N VAL A 91 -5.82 11.60 2.57
CA VAL A 91 -7.14 11.76 1.92
C VAL A 91 -7.25 13.11 1.22
N ALA A 92 -6.81 14.19 1.85
CA ALA A 92 -6.81 15.52 1.25
C ALA A 92 -5.91 15.61 0.01
N ASN A 93 -4.88 14.76 -0.07
CA ASN A 93 -3.94 14.65 -1.18
C ASN A 93 -4.13 13.35 -1.99
N GLY A 94 -5.36 12.82 -2.01
CA GLY A 94 -5.63 11.43 -2.36
C GLY A 94 -5.16 11.01 -3.76
N ASP A 95 -5.30 11.88 -4.76
CA ASP A 95 -4.82 11.59 -6.11
C ASP A 95 -3.29 11.42 -6.15
N ALA A 96 -2.55 12.39 -5.60
CA ALA A 96 -1.10 12.37 -5.59
C ALA A 96 -0.56 11.21 -4.75
N ALA A 97 -1.14 10.95 -3.57
CA ALA A 97 -0.76 9.83 -2.72
C ALA A 97 -1.02 8.48 -3.40
N SER A 98 -2.17 8.32 -4.04
CA SER A 98 -2.50 7.07 -4.75
C SER A 98 -1.59 6.81 -5.94
N ASP A 99 -1.30 7.85 -6.73
CA ASP A 99 -0.39 7.74 -7.88
C ASP A 99 1.05 7.45 -7.42
N ALA A 100 1.50 8.07 -6.33
CA ALA A 100 2.81 7.80 -5.75
C ALA A 100 2.93 6.32 -5.30
N LEU A 101 1.94 5.79 -4.59
CA LEU A 101 1.93 4.38 -4.18
C LEU A 101 1.89 3.44 -5.39
N LEU A 102 0.98 3.68 -6.35
CA LEU A 102 0.87 2.83 -7.54
C LEU A 102 2.12 2.86 -8.42
N SER A 103 2.90 3.95 -8.39
CA SER A 103 4.16 4.04 -9.12
C SER A 103 5.18 2.95 -8.72
N VAL A 104 5.10 2.43 -7.48
CA VAL A 104 5.93 1.31 -7.01
C VAL A 104 5.62 0.04 -7.81
N THR A 105 4.34 -0.31 -7.93
CA THR A 105 3.93 -1.49 -8.68
C THR A 105 4.05 -1.27 -10.19
N ASP A 106 3.87 -0.04 -10.68
CA ASP A 106 4.12 0.32 -12.08
C ASP A 106 5.59 0.05 -12.43
N ALA A 107 6.55 0.57 -11.65
CA ALA A 107 7.98 0.35 -11.85
C ALA A 107 8.36 -1.14 -11.83
N ARG A 108 7.85 -1.90 -10.84
CA ARG A 108 8.10 -3.35 -10.76
C ARG A 108 7.61 -4.11 -11.99
N ILE A 109 6.51 -3.66 -12.59
CA ILE A 109 5.94 -4.28 -13.79
C ILE A 109 6.68 -3.84 -15.05
N GLU A 110 7.25 -2.64 -15.10
CA GLU A 110 8.10 -2.22 -16.22
C GLU A 110 9.36 -3.10 -16.32
N GLU A 111 9.96 -3.43 -15.18
CA GLU A 111 11.16 -4.26 -15.05
C GLU A 111 10.95 -5.75 -15.41
N THR A 112 9.71 -6.25 -15.45
CA THR A 112 9.49 -7.68 -15.72
C THR A 112 9.49 -8.01 -17.22
N ASP A 113 10.27 -9.00 -17.65
CA ASP A 113 10.22 -9.49 -19.04
C ASP A 113 9.00 -10.40 -19.31
N LYS A 114 8.22 -10.72 -18.28
CA LYS A 114 7.06 -11.62 -18.39
C LYS A 114 5.85 -10.89 -18.95
N SER A 115 5.66 -10.98 -20.28
CA SER A 115 4.55 -10.30 -20.98
C SER A 115 3.16 -10.66 -20.44
N VAL A 116 2.98 -11.88 -19.92
CA VAL A 116 1.72 -12.30 -19.27
C VAL A 116 1.45 -11.52 -17.99
N VAL A 117 2.48 -11.26 -17.19
CA VAL A 117 2.37 -10.48 -15.94
C VAL A 117 2.07 -9.02 -16.27
N LYS A 118 2.76 -8.44 -17.26
CA LYS A 118 2.49 -7.09 -17.77
C LYS A 118 1.03 -6.90 -18.21
N LYS A 119 0.51 -7.83 -19.02
CA LYS A 119 -0.89 -7.79 -19.48
C LYS A 119 -1.89 -7.90 -18.34
N PHE A 120 -1.64 -8.81 -17.41
CA PHE A 120 -2.53 -9.01 -16.26
C PHE A 120 -2.54 -7.79 -15.33
N TYR A 121 -1.38 -7.20 -15.05
CA TYR A 121 -1.30 -5.96 -14.27
C TYR A 121 -2.06 -4.81 -14.96
N GLY A 122 -1.82 -4.61 -16.25
CA GLY A 122 -2.47 -3.54 -17.02
C GLY A 122 -4.00 -3.60 -16.98
N SER A 123 -4.59 -4.80 -16.99
CA SER A 123 -6.05 -4.94 -16.90
C SER A 123 -6.63 -4.57 -15.52
N LEU A 124 -5.85 -4.75 -14.45
CA LEU A 124 -6.25 -4.39 -13.08
C LEU A 124 -5.98 -2.93 -12.75
N ARG A 125 -4.91 -2.35 -13.32
CA ARG A 125 -4.39 -1.02 -12.99
C ARG A 125 -5.42 0.10 -13.09
N GLY A 126 -6.33 0.01 -14.07
CA GLY A 126 -7.41 0.99 -14.26
C GLY A 126 -8.37 1.11 -13.07
N SER A 127 -8.58 0.01 -12.33
CA SER A 127 -9.40 -0.01 -11.11
C SER A 127 -8.60 0.18 -9.82
N ALA A 128 -7.28 -0.01 -9.88
CA ALA A 128 -6.40 -0.01 -8.71
C ALA A 128 -6.36 1.36 -8.02
N LYS A 129 -6.34 2.47 -8.77
CA LYS A 129 -6.28 3.82 -8.19
C LYS A 129 -7.41 4.07 -7.21
N LYS A 130 -8.65 3.77 -7.61
CA LYS A 130 -9.82 3.87 -6.74
C LYS A 130 -9.64 3.06 -5.45
N ASN A 131 -9.20 1.80 -5.57
CA ASN A 131 -9.00 0.94 -4.40
C ASN A 131 -7.94 1.48 -3.45
N VAL A 132 -6.84 2.04 -3.97
CA VAL A 132 -5.77 2.65 -3.19
C VAL A 132 -6.26 3.93 -2.52
N THR A 133 -6.98 4.81 -3.24
CA THR A 133 -7.55 6.04 -2.68
C THR A 133 -8.47 5.75 -1.50
N GLU A 134 -9.34 4.74 -1.64
CA GLU A 134 -10.24 4.30 -0.56
C GLU A 134 -9.49 3.77 0.67
N ALA A 135 -8.28 3.23 0.50
CA ALA A 135 -7.47 2.66 1.57
C ALA A 135 -6.60 3.71 2.30
N LEU A 136 -6.43 4.91 1.75
CA LEU A 136 -5.54 5.95 2.29
C LEU A 136 -5.76 6.29 3.77
N PRO A 137 -7.00 6.34 4.31
CA PRO A 137 -7.19 6.55 5.75
C PRO A 137 -6.45 5.48 6.59
N ARG A 138 -6.67 4.19 6.31
CA ARG A 138 -6.02 3.09 7.04
C ARG A 138 -4.51 3.05 6.82
N VAL A 139 -4.05 3.42 5.61
CA VAL A 139 -2.62 3.55 5.32
C VAL A 139 -1.99 4.61 6.21
N GLY A 140 -2.64 5.77 6.33
CA GLY A 140 -2.17 6.85 7.20
C GLY A 140 -2.13 6.44 8.68
N ASP A 141 -3.15 5.73 9.17
CA ASP A 141 -3.19 5.21 10.53
C ASP A 141 -2.07 4.19 10.81
N LEU A 142 -1.83 3.27 9.87
CA LEU A 142 -0.75 2.29 9.98
C LEU A 142 0.62 2.97 10.00
N VAL A 143 0.83 3.93 9.11
CA VAL A 143 2.09 4.70 9.06
C VAL A 143 2.29 5.46 10.38
N ALA A 144 1.28 6.17 10.85
CA ALA A 144 1.37 6.94 12.09
C ALA A 144 1.59 6.04 13.34
N LYS A 145 1.06 4.80 13.34
CA LYS A 145 1.27 3.82 14.41
C LYS A 145 2.74 3.38 14.53
N HIS A 146 3.45 3.30 13.39
CA HIS A 146 4.80 2.75 13.31
C HIS A 146 5.89 3.79 13.06
N ALA A 147 5.55 5.06 12.84
CA ALA A 147 6.49 6.17 12.63
C ALA A 147 7.18 6.66 13.91
#